data_AF-A0A8I5ZTA1-F1
#
_entry.id   AF-A0A8I5ZTA1-F1
#
_cell.length_a   1.000
_cell.length_b   1.000
_cell.length_c   1.000
_cell.angle_alpha   90.00
_cell.angle_beta   90.00
_cell.angle_gamma   90.00
#
_symmetry.space_group_name_H-M   'P 1'
#
loop_
_entity.id
_entity.type
_entity.pdbx_description
1 polymer ?
#
loop_
_entity_poly.entity_id
_entity_poly.type
_entity_poly.pdbx_seq_one_letter_code
_entity_poly.pdbx_strand_id
1 'polypeptide(L)'
;MAVARVDGALAPGEGSVVNWSGQGLQKLGANLPCDADVHTLILDKNQIIKLENLEKCKQLIQLSVANNRLVRMMGVAKLTQLRVLNLPHNSIGCMEGLKDLVHLEWLNLAGNNLKTMEQINSCSALQHLDLSDNNIPQIGDVSKLTALKMLFSVLSIT
;
A
#
# COMPACT_ATOMS: atom_id res chain seq x y z
N MET A 1 23.62 -4.28 -13.74
CA MET A 1 22.35 -4.67 -13.08
C MET A 1 21.90 -3.48 -12.25
N ALA A 2 20.96 -2.69 -12.77
CA ALA A 2 20.45 -1.52 -12.06
C ALA A 2 19.43 -1.98 -11.01
N VAL A 3 19.77 -1.80 -9.73
CA VAL A 3 18.81 -1.87 -8.65
C VAL A 3 17.92 -0.63 -8.79
N ALA A 4 16.64 -0.81 -9.11
CA ALA A 4 15.67 0.28 -9.03
C ALA A 4 15.58 0.69 -7.57
N ARG A 5 16.27 1.79 -7.26
CA ARG A 5 16.26 2.45 -5.96
C ARG A 5 14.89 3.09 -5.81
N VAL A 6 14.13 2.71 -4.78
CA VAL A 6 12.86 3.36 -4.44
C VAL A 6 13.21 4.72 -3.81
N ASP A 7 13.65 5.68 -4.63
CA ASP A 7 13.92 7.07 -4.24
C ASP A 7 12.60 7.86 -4.17
N GLY A 8 11.63 7.33 -3.42
CA GLY A 8 10.31 7.93 -3.20
C GLY A 8 9.89 7.95 -1.73
N ALA A 9 10.84 7.82 -0.80
CA ALA A 9 10.57 8.00 0.61
C ALA A 9 10.26 9.49 0.86
N LEU A 10 8.96 9.82 0.91
CA LEU A 10 8.48 11.03 1.60
C LEU A 10 9.16 11.12 2.96
N ALA A 11 9.64 12.32 3.29
CA ALA A 11 10.49 12.63 4.44
C ALA A 11 10.11 11.81 5.69
N PRO A 12 11.10 11.23 6.40
CA PRO A 12 10.81 10.48 7.62
C PRO A 12 10.07 11.41 8.59
N GLY A 13 8.80 11.10 8.85
CA GLY A 13 8.11 11.65 10.01
C GLY A 13 8.87 11.20 11.26
N GLU A 14 8.88 12.03 12.30
CA GLU A 14 9.61 11.85 13.57
C GLU A 14 9.13 10.65 14.43
N GLY A 15 8.67 9.57 13.79
CA GLY A 15 8.08 8.39 14.41
C GLY A 15 8.96 7.14 14.31
N SER A 16 8.68 6.17 15.18
CA SER A 16 9.43 4.91 15.22
C SER A 16 9.24 4.07 13.95
N VAL A 17 10.34 3.47 13.48
CA VAL A 17 10.38 2.57 12.33
C VAL A 17 10.60 1.15 12.82
N VAL A 18 9.69 0.24 12.46
CA VAL A 18 9.83 -1.19 12.71
C VAL A 18 10.00 -1.92 11.39
N ASN A 19 11.10 -2.67 11.26
CA ASN A 19 11.39 -3.47 10.07
C ASN A 19 11.43 -4.96 10.43
N TRP A 20 10.42 -5.70 9.97
CA TRP A 20 10.29 -7.14 10.10
C TRP A 20 10.37 -7.87 8.75
N SER A 21 11.09 -7.30 7.80
CA SER A 21 11.29 -7.88 6.49
C SER A 21 12.05 -9.21 6.55
N GLY A 22 11.74 -10.16 5.67
CA GLY A 22 12.57 -11.36 5.49
C GLY A 22 12.53 -12.39 6.62
N GLN A 23 11.55 -12.30 7.53
CA GLN A 23 11.43 -13.19 8.69
C GLN A 23 10.66 -14.49 8.40
N GLY A 24 10.17 -14.69 7.17
CA GLY A 24 9.36 -15.85 6.79
C GLY A 24 7.96 -15.84 7.41
N LEU A 25 7.46 -14.68 7.82
CA LEU A 25 6.14 -14.53 8.45
C LEU A 25 5.04 -14.95 7.49
N GLN A 26 4.14 -15.83 7.94
CA GLN A 26 2.93 -16.20 7.18
C GLN A 26 1.68 -15.45 7.65
N LYS A 27 1.70 -14.98 8.91
CA LYS A 27 0.60 -14.29 9.58
C LYS A 27 1.16 -13.22 10.51
N LEU A 28 0.39 -12.17 10.73
CA LEU A 28 0.70 -11.16 11.76
C LEU A 28 0.14 -11.65 13.10
N GLY A 29 1.03 -11.91 14.07
CA GLY A 29 0.65 -12.30 15.42
C GLY A 29 0.04 -11.14 16.22
N ALA A 30 -0.52 -11.44 17.39
CA ALA A 30 -1.09 -10.44 18.30
C ALA A 30 -0.04 -9.47 18.88
N ASN A 31 1.26 -9.80 18.80
CA ASN A 31 2.38 -9.02 19.34
C ASN A 31 2.91 -7.97 18.35
N LEU A 32 2.06 -7.46 17.46
CA LEU A 32 2.44 -6.32 16.62
C LEU A 32 2.82 -5.14 17.52
N PRO A 33 3.87 -4.38 17.21
CA PRO A 33 4.33 -3.26 18.02
C PRO A 33 3.44 -2.02 17.89
N CYS A 34 2.11 -2.21 17.85
CA CYS A 34 1.12 -1.16 17.69
C CYS A 34 0.95 -0.28 18.95
N ASP A 35 1.41 -0.76 20.12
CA ASP A 35 1.35 -0.02 21.38
C ASP A 35 2.51 0.99 21.55
N ALA A 36 3.53 0.89 20.69
CA ALA A 36 4.59 1.88 20.58
C ALA A 36 4.21 2.93 19.52
N ASP A 37 4.83 4.12 19.56
CA ASP A 37 4.69 5.20 18.57
C ASP A 37 5.27 4.81 17.18
N VAL A 38 4.86 3.66 16.65
CA VAL A 38 5.28 3.11 15.37
C VAL A 38 4.51 3.81 14.27
N HIS A 39 5.24 4.59 13.49
CA HIS A 39 4.69 5.32 12.35
C HIS A 39 5.00 4.59 11.05
N THR A 40 6.09 3.81 11.00
CA THR A 40 6.48 3.05 9.82
C THR A 40 6.63 1.57 10.16
N LEU A 41 5.91 0.71 9.44
CA LEU A 41 6.01 -0.74 9.55
C LEU A 41 6.38 -1.34 8.19
N ILE A 42 7.50 -2.07 8.15
CA ILE A 42 8.03 -2.72 6.96
C ILE A 42 7.97 -4.23 7.17
N LEU A 43 7.21 -4.91 6.32
CA LEU A 43 6.92 -6.35 6.37
C LEU A 43 7.35 -7.06 5.08
N ASP A 44 8.28 -6.47 4.33
CA ASP A 44 8.61 -6.92 2.98
C ASP A 44 9.25 -8.31 2.97
N LYS A 45 9.17 -9.01 1.84
CA LYS A 45 9.86 -10.30 1.63
C LYS A 45 9.51 -11.36 2.69
N ASN A 46 8.24 -11.41 3.06
CA ASN A 46 7.68 -12.45 3.93
C ASN A 46 6.76 -13.38 3.11
N GLN A 47 5.92 -14.16 3.78
CA GLN A 47 4.94 -15.07 3.18
C GLN A 47 3.52 -14.72 3.63
N ILE A 48 3.27 -13.45 3.96
CA ILE A 48 2.02 -12.99 4.57
C ILE A 48 0.89 -13.12 3.55
N ILE A 49 -0.18 -13.81 3.95
CA ILE A 49 -1.36 -14.05 3.09
C ILE A 49 -2.53 -13.10 3.40
N LYS A 50 -2.57 -12.52 4.61
CA LYS A 50 -3.62 -11.62 5.08
C LYS A 50 -3.06 -10.57 6.04
N LEU A 51 -3.61 -9.37 5.98
CA LEU A 51 -3.38 -8.30 6.93
C LEU A 51 -4.45 -8.35 8.02
N GLU A 52 -4.13 -8.95 9.15
CA GLU A 52 -5.00 -9.04 10.34
C GLU A 52 -4.28 -8.42 11.54
N ASN A 53 -5.01 -8.01 12.58
CA ASN A 53 -4.50 -7.41 13.81
C ASN A 53 -3.85 -6.01 13.66
N LEU A 54 -3.96 -5.38 12.49
CA LEU A 54 -3.45 -4.03 12.23
C LEU A 54 -4.35 -2.92 12.80
N GLU A 55 -5.57 -3.22 13.22
CA GLU A 55 -6.53 -2.24 13.74
C GLU A 55 -6.06 -1.51 15.02
N LYS A 56 -5.06 -2.06 15.70
CA LYS A 56 -4.41 -1.44 16.87
C LYS A 56 -3.38 -0.38 16.47
N CYS A 57 -2.77 -0.50 15.28
CA CYS A 57 -1.72 0.38 14.77
C CYS A 57 -2.30 1.69 14.20
N LYS A 58 -3.11 2.41 14.98
CA LYS A 58 -3.88 3.58 14.51
C LYS A 58 -3.03 4.77 14.10
N GLN A 59 -1.79 4.85 14.60
CA GLN A 59 -0.83 5.92 14.30
C GLN A 59 0.06 5.61 13.09
N LEU A 60 -0.18 4.49 12.40
CA LEU A 60 0.67 4.09 11.30
C LEU A 60 0.49 5.05 10.11
N ILE A 61 1.61 5.65 9.70
CA ILE A 61 1.70 6.58 8.57
C ILE A 61 2.19 5.87 7.31
N GLN A 62 3.09 4.90 7.46
CA GLN A 62 3.70 4.18 6.36
C GLN A 62 3.62 2.66 6.59
N LEU A 63 3.09 1.95 5.60
CA LEU A 63 3.03 0.49 5.59
C LEU A 63 3.65 -0.05 4.30
N SER A 64 4.66 -0.90 4.43
CA SER A 64 5.22 -1.66 3.32
C SER A 64 5.05 -3.15 3.57
N VAL A 65 4.45 -3.85 2.59
CA VAL A 65 4.25 -5.31 2.60
C VAL A 65 4.63 -5.88 1.23
N ALA A 66 5.69 -5.35 0.62
CA ALA A 66 6.14 -5.72 -0.70
C ALA A 66 6.64 -7.18 -0.75
N ASN A 67 6.49 -7.85 -1.89
CA ASN A 67 6.98 -9.23 -2.08
C ASN A 67 6.43 -10.20 -1.01
N ASN A 68 5.10 -10.26 -0.91
CA ASN A 68 4.37 -11.16 -0.02
C ASN A 68 3.36 -12.00 -0.84
N ARG A 69 2.37 -12.60 -0.18
CA ARG A 69 1.34 -13.46 -0.82
C ARG A 69 -0.07 -12.96 -0.55
N LEU A 70 -0.23 -11.64 -0.37
CA LEU A 70 -1.53 -11.05 -0.08
C LEU A 70 -2.46 -11.23 -1.28
N VAL A 71 -3.65 -11.77 -1.01
CA VAL A 71 -4.73 -11.87 -2.02
C VAL A 71 -5.77 -10.76 -1.86
N ARG A 72 -5.73 -10.07 -0.72
CA ARG A 72 -6.68 -9.06 -0.27
C ARG A 72 -5.96 -7.99 0.53
N MET A 73 -6.48 -6.77 0.47
CA MET A 73 -5.90 -5.61 1.19
C MET A 73 -6.84 -5.01 2.24
N MET A 74 -8.03 -5.59 2.47
CA MET A 74 -9.03 -5.07 3.41
C MET A 74 -8.49 -4.73 4.81
N GLY A 75 -7.44 -5.41 5.27
CA GLY A 75 -6.82 -5.14 6.57
C GLY A 75 -6.26 -3.73 6.77
N VAL A 76 -6.08 -2.95 5.69
CA VAL A 76 -5.64 -1.55 5.80
C VAL A 76 -6.77 -0.58 6.17
N ALA A 77 -8.03 -1.00 6.10
CA ALA A 77 -9.19 -0.11 6.19
C ALA A 77 -9.30 0.68 7.51
N LYS A 78 -8.62 0.23 8.57
CA LYS A 78 -8.61 0.89 9.88
C LYS A 78 -7.42 1.82 10.10
N LEU A 79 -6.47 1.85 9.18
CA LEU A 79 -5.23 2.61 9.28
C LEU A 79 -5.42 4.02 8.69
N THR A 80 -6.37 4.78 9.22
CA THR A 80 -6.86 6.04 8.63
C THR A 80 -5.82 7.16 8.56
N GLN A 81 -4.71 7.03 9.29
CA GLN A 81 -3.58 7.97 9.25
C GLN A 81 -2.55 7.63 8.16
N LEU A 82 -2.74 6.54 7.39
CA LEU A 82 -1.80 6.16 6.33
C LEU A 82 -1.65 7.26 5.29
N ARG A 83 -0.39 7.59 5.00
CA ARG A 83 0.04 8.45 3.91
C ARG A 83 0.75 7.66 2.82
N VAL A 84 1.42 6.56 3.17
CA VAL A 84 2.15 5.70 2.23
C VAL A 84 1.72 4.25 2.40
N LEU A 85 1.24 3.63 1.32
CA LEU A 85 0.90 2.22 1.27
C LEU A 85 1.62 1.54 0.10
N ASN A 86 2.55 0.64 0.43
CA ASN A 86 3.40 -0.08 -0.53
C ASN A 86 3.10 -1.57 -0.50
N LEU A 87 2.42 -2.08 -1.53
CA LEU A 87 2.00 -3.47 -1.66
C LEU A 87 2.44 -4.17 -2.98
N PRO A 88 3.57 -3.80 -3.62
CA PRO A 88 3.93 -4.37 -4.91
C PRO A 88 4.31 -5.85 -4.79
N HIS A 89 4.16 -6.57 -5.90
CA HIS A 89 4.48 -8.00 -6.00
C HIS A 89 3.76 -8.83 -4.92
N ASN A 90 2.44 -8.75 -4.95
CA ASN A 90 1.53 -9.60 -4.18
C ASN A 90 0.60 -10.32 -5.17
N SER A 91 -0.61 -10.71 -4.74
CA SER A 91 -1.61 -11.36 -5.58
C SER A 91 -3.00 -10.76 -5.35
N ILE A 92 -3.05 -9.47 -5.03
CA ILE A 92 -4.28 -8.75 -4.69
C ILE A 92 -5.16 -8.68 -5.94
N GLY A 93 -6.37 -9.22 -5.84
CA GLY A 93 -7.31 -9.28 -6.98
C GLY A 93 -8.25 -8.09 -7.11
N CYS A 94 -8.46 -7.34 -6.02
CA CYS A 94 -9.33 -6.17 -6.00
C CYS A 94 -8.82 -5.10 -5.03
N MET A 95 -9.05 -3.84 -5.40
CA MET A 95 -8.83 -2.70 -4.51
C MET A 95 -9.95 -2.65 -3.47
N GLU A 96 -9.58 -2.62 -2.19
CA GLU A 96 -10.54 -2.59 -1.09
C GLU A 96 -9.96 -1.89 0.14
N GLY A 97 -10.82 -1.38 1.02
CA GLY A 97 -10.38 -0.77 2.29
C GLY A 97 -9.77 0.63 2.15
N LEU A 98 -9.93 1.30 1.01
CA LEU A 98 -9.37 2.64 0.76
C LEU A 98 -10.33 3.79 1.14
N LYS A 99 -11.62 3.51 1.34
CA LYS A 99 -12.68 4.51 1.51
C LYS A 99 -12.37 5.57 2.58
N ASP A 100 -11.79 5.14 3.70
CA ASP A 100 -11.50 6.02 4.85
C ASP A 100 -10.04 6.49 4.89
N LEU A 101 -9.21 6.13 3.90
CA LEU A 101 -7.80 6.52 3.80
C LEU A 101 -7.64 7.86 3.06
N VAL A 102 -8.30 8.89 3.59
CA VAL A 102 -8.37 10.23 2.97
C VAL A 102 -7.03 10.98 2.97
N HIS A 103 -6.09 10.54 3.82
CA HIS A 103 -4.73 11.10 3.93
C HIS A 103 -3.70 10.37 3.05
N LEU A 104 -4.11 9.34 2.30
CA LEU A 104 -3.20 8.55 1.49
C LEU A 104 -2.64 9.40 0.34
N GLU A 105 -1.31 9.55 0.30
CA GLU A 105 -0.59 10.36 -0.69
C GLU A 105 0.12 9.50 -1.73
N TRP A 106 0.53 8.28 -1.33
CA TRP A 106 1.28 7.37 -2.18
C TRP A 106 0.72 5.95 -2.06
N LEU A 107 0.32 5.37 -3.19
CA LEU A 107 -0.19 4.01 -3.28
C LEU A 107 0.52 3.26 -4.40
N ASN A 108 1.18 2.16 -4.06
CA ASN A 108 1.76 1.24 -5.03
C ASN A 108 1.16 -0.15 -4.89
N LEU A 109 0.52 -0.58 -5.97
CA LEU A 109 -0.08 -1.90 -6.16
C LEU A 109 0.52 -2.60 -7.39
N ALA A 110 1.70 -2.18 -7.86
CA ALA A 110 2.37 -2.77 -9.01
C ALA A 110 2.57 -4.28 -8.86
N GLY A 111 2.44 -5.04 -9.95
CA GLY A 111 2.66 -6.49 -9.91
C GLY A 111 1.65 -7.23 -9.04
N ASN A 112 0.37 -6.87 -9.13
CA ASN A 112 -0.76 -7.56 -8.51
C ASN A 112 -1.70 -8.11 -9.59
N ASN A 113 -2.86 -8.63 -9.19
CA ASN A 113 -3.83 -9.26 -10.09
C ASN A 113 -5.10 -8.40 -10.27
N LEU A 114 -4.98 -7.08 -10.15
CA LEU A 114 -6.12 -6.17 -10.21
C LEU A 114 -6.72 -6.16 -11.62
N LYS A 115 -8.05 -6.19 -11.69
CA LYS A 115 -8.80 -6.14 -12.95
C LYS A 115 -9.55 -4.82 -13.17
N THR A 116 -9.84 -4.11 -12.09
CA THR A 116 -10.55 -2.83 -12.13
C THR A 116 -9.88 -1.85 -11.18
N MET A 117 -10.09 -0.55 -11.45
CA MET A 117 -9.69 0.54 -10.58
C MET A 117 -10.95 1.06 -9.88
N GLU A 118 -11.16 0.63 -8.64
CA GLU A 118 -12.35 0.95 -7.83
C GLU A 118 -11.95 1.41 -6.43
N GLN A 119 -12.90 2.04 -5.72
CA GLN A 119 -12.77 2.48 -4.32
C GLN A 119 -11.66 3.50 -4.01
N ILE A 120 -11.00 4.05 -5.03
CA ILE A 120 -9.93 5.04 -4.86
C ILE A 120 -10.43 6.49 -4.80
N ASN A 121 -11.69 6.74 -5.18
CA ASN A 121 -12.27 8.08 -5.29
C ASN A 121 -12.26 8.90 -3.99
N SER A 122 -12.12 8.25 -2.84
CA SER A 122 -12.04 8.90 -1.52
C SER A 122 -10.63 9.38 -1.18
N CYS A 123 -9.59 8.89 -1.86
CA CYS A 123 -8.19 9.27 -1.63
C CYS A 123 -7.87 10.59 -2.33
N SER A 124 -8.52 11.68 -1.94
CA SER A 124 -8.35 13.00 -2.55
C SER A 124 -6.95 13.59 -2.36
N ALA A 125 -6.21 13.14 -1.35
CA ALA A 125 -4.81 13.52 -1.11
C ALA A 125 -3.81 12.72 -1.96
N LEU A 126 -4.25 11.73 -2.75
CA LEU A 126 -3.37 10.83 -3.48
C LEU A 126 -2.61 11.57 -4.58
N GLN A 127 -1.28 11.55 -4.50
CA GLN A 127 -0.37 12.23 -5.42
C GLN A 127 0.31 11.24 -6.37
N HIS A 128 0.54 10.03 -5.90
CA HIS A 128 1.23 8.98 -6.65
C HIS A 128 0.43 7.69 -6.60
N LEU A 129 0.13 7.16 -7.77
CA LEU A 129 -0.54 5.87 -7.94
C LEU A 129 0.24 5.01 -8.93
N ASP A 130 0.65 3.84 -8.47
CA ASP A 130 1.27 2.83 -9.31
C ASP A 130 0.41 1.56 -9.39
N LEU A 131 -0.10 1.30 -10.59
CA LEU A 131 -0.89 0.14 -10.99
C LEU A 131 -0.20 -0.64 -12.12
N SER A 132 1.10 -0.46 -12.33
CA SER A 132 1.84 -1.21 -13.37
C SER A 132 1.73 -2.72 -13.13
N ASP A 133 1.95 -3.51 -14.18
CA ASP A 133 2.02 -4.97 -14.07
C ASP A 133 0.78 -5.61 -13.39
N ASN A 134 -0.40 -5.06 -13.64
CA ASN A 134 -1.70 -5.61 -13.26
C ASN A 134 -2.48 -6.07 -14.50
N ASN A 135 -3.75 -6.45 -14.33
CA ASN A 135 -4.64 -6.87 -15.42
C ASN A 135 -5.81 -5.88 -15.64
N ILE A 136 -5.55 -4.58 -15.46
CA ILE A 136 -6.54 -3.51 -15.61
C ILE A 136 -6.63 -3.12 -17.10
N PRO A 137 -7.74 -3.41 -17.82
CA PRO A 137 -7.83 -3.17 -19.26
C PRO A 137 -7.98 -1.69 -19.62
N GLN A 138 -8.51 -0.88 -18.70
CA GLN A 138 -8.74 0.55 -18.90
C GLN A 138 -8.71 1.27 -17.56
N ILE A 139 -8.17 2.48 -17.56
CA ILE A 139 -8.23 3.37 -16.40
C ILE A 139 -9.65 3.96 -16.30
N GLY A 140 -10.23 3.87 -15.10
CA GLY A 140 -11.53 4.48 -14.80
C GLY A 140 -11.46 6.00 -14.64
N ASP A 141 -12.57 6.60 -14.21
CA ASP A 141 -12.61 8.04 -13.92
C ASP A 141 -11.68 8.40 -12.73
N VAL A 142 -10.68 9.23 -12.99
CA VAL A 142 -9.72 9.75 -12.00
C VAL A 142 -10.01 11.20 -11.60
N SER A 143 -11.12 11.79 -12.04
CA SER A 143 -11.48 13.19 -11.78
C SER A 143 -11.57 13.56 -10.29
N LYS A 144 -11.80 12.57 -9.43
CA LYS A 144 -11.84 12.73 -7.96
C LYS A 144 -10.47 12.74 -7.30
N LEU A 145 -9.43 12.25 -7.98
CA LEU A 145 -8.04 12.25 -7.50
C LEU A 145 -7.39 13.59 -7.81
N THR A 146 -7.93 14.66 -7.23
CA THR A 146 -7.58 16.05 -7.59
C THR A 146 -6.12 16.42 -7.28
N ALA A 147 -5.46 15.70 -6.37
CA ALA A 147 -4.05 15.89 -6.03
C ALA A 147 -3.10 15.01 -6.87
N LEU A 148 -3.60 14.17 -7.78
CA LEU A 148 -2.80 13.17 -8.48
C LEU A 148 -1.79 13.84 -9.44
N LYS A 149 -0.51 13.53 -9.24
CA LYS A 149 0.61 14.05 -10.04
C LYS A 149 1.20 12.99 -10.94
N MET A 150 1.22 11.73 -10.48
CA MET A 150 1.82 10.62 -11.21
C MET A 150 0.90 9.41 -11.17
N LEU A 151 0.65 8.84 -12.34
CA LEU A 151 -0.09 7.59 -12.54
C LEU A 151 0.73 6.66 -13.43
N PHE A 152 1.08 5.50 -12.91
CA PHE A 152 1.68 4.41 -13.68
C PHE A 152 0.63 3.31 -13.86
N SER A 153 0.47 2.83 -15.09
CA SER A 153 -0.46 1.74 -15.40
C SER A 153 0.02 0.95 -16.60
N VAL A 154 -0.62 -0.20 -16.85
CA VAL A 154 -0.33 -1.07 -18.00
C VAL A 154 -0.61 -0.42 -19.37
N LEU A 155 -1.21 0.76 -19.41
CA LEU A 155 -1.38 1.55 -20.63
C LEU A 155 -0.38 2.71 -20.64
N SER A 156 0.85 2.43 -21.07
CA SER A 156 1.58 3.34 -21.95
C SER A 156 1.54 2.65 -23.31
N ILE A 157 0.74 3.13 -24.27
CA ILE A 157 1.14 4.09 -25.30
C ILE A 157 -0.14 4.55 -26.01
N THR A 158 -0.23 5.87 -26.18
CA THR A 158 -0.89 6.71 -27.21
C THR A 158 -1.89 6.07 -28.18
#